data_AF-A0A170Z1W4-F1
#
_entry.id   AF-A0A170Z1W4-F1
#
_cell.length_a   1.000
_cell.length_b   1.000
_cell.length_c   1.000
_cell.angle_alpha   90.00
_cell.angle_beta   90.00
_cell.angle_gamma   90.00
#
_symmetry.space_group_name_H-M   'P 1'
#
loop_
_entity.id
_entity.type
_entity.pdbx_description
1 polymer ?
#
loop_
_entity_poly.entity_id
_entity_poly.type
_entity_poly.pdbx_seq_one_letter_code
_entity_poly.pdbx_strand_id
1 'polypeptide(L)'
;MSLTTLVQTRMKMYLYEHNKEMSTSAIAQMLSIMLYYKRFFPYYVSNILAGLDMNGKGVVCSYDPIGHYEFSNYRAGGSAGLFCNLFLIISWV
;
A
#
# COMPACT_ATOMS: atom_id res chain seq x y z
N MET A 1 -13.55 -3.99 13.07
CA MET A 1 -12.44 -4.62 12.30
C MET A 1 -11.58 -3.51 11.76
N SER A 2 -10.33 -3.39 12.23
CA SER A 2 -9.37 -2.43 11.65
C SER A 2 -8.92 -2.90 10.27
N LEU A 3 -8.50 -1.97 9.41
CA LEU A 3 -8.01 -2.31 8.06
C LEU A 3 -6.85 -3.34 8.11
N THR A 4 -6.00 -3.25 9.14
CA THR A 4 -4.86 -4.14 9.35
C THR A 4 -5.27 -5.59 9.55
N THR A 5 -6.30 -5.88 10.36
CA THR A 5 -6.76 -7.25 10.61
C THR A 5 -7.41 -7.86 9.37
N LEU A 6 -8.12 -7.04 8.59
CA LEU A 6 -8.74 -7.48 7.35
C LEU A 6 -7.69 -7.90 6.31
N VAL A 7 -6.63 -7.10 6.15
CA VAL A 7 -5.51 -7.38 5.24
C VAL A 7 -4.77 -8.66 5.65
N GLN A 8 -4.45 -8.82 6.94
CA GLN A 8 -3.81 -10.03 7.45
C GLN A 8 -4.65 -11.29 7.19
N THR A 9 -5.98 -11.19 7.36
CA THR A 9 -6.87 -12.31 7.11
C THR A 9 -6.88 -12.69 5.63
N ARG A 10 -6.91 -11.70 4.73
CA ARG A 10 -6.84 -11.94 3.28
C ARG A 10 -5.50 -12.55 2.85
N MET A 11 -4.39 -12.11 3.45
CA MET A 11 -3.07 -12.71 3.23
C MET A 11 -3.06 -14.19 3.60
N LYS A 12 -3.64 -14.55 4.75
CA LYS A 12 -3.76 -15.94 5.17
C LYS A 12 -4.65 -16.75 4.23
N MET A 13 -5.81 -16.22 3.82
CA MET A 13 -6.70 -16.90 2.86
C MET A 13 -5.97 -17.21 1.54
N TYR A 14 -5.25 -16.23 0.99
CA TYR A 14 -4.49 -16.42 -0.25
C TYR A 14 -3.42 -17.52 -0.10
N LEU A 15 -2.71 -17.53 1.04
CA LEU A 15 -1.73 -18.57 1.34
C LEU A 15 -2.38 -19.97 1.40
N TYR A 16 -3.56 -20.10 2.00
CA TYR A 16 -4.26 -21.38 2.08
C TYR A 16 -4.80 -21.85 0.72
N GLU A 17 -5.30 -20.93 -0.11
CA GLU A 17 -5.90 -21.28 -1.41
C GLU A 17 -4.85 -21.57 -2.49
N HIS A 18 -3.73 -20.85 -2.47
CA HIS A 18 -2.71 -20.93 -3.52
C HIS A 18 -1.37 -21.50 -3.07
N ASN A 19 -1.20 -21.80 -1.77
CA ASN A 19 0.06 -22.28 -1.17
C ASN A 19 1.27 -21.42 -1.55
N LYS A 20 1.05 -20.13 -1.77
CA LYS A 20 2.06 -19.17 -2.20
C LYS A 20 1.89 -17.85 -1.47
N GLU A 21 2.99 -17.21 -1.12
CA GLU A 21 2.97 -15.85 -0.57
C GLU A 21 2.60 -14.83 -1.66
N MET A 22 1.77 -13.84 -1.32
CA MET A 22 1.43 -12.78 -2.28
C MET A 22 2.64 -11.90 -2.57
N SER A 23 2.85 -11.58 -3.84
CA SER A 23 3.80 -10.54 -4.23
C SER A 23 3.31 -9.15 -3.79
N THR A 24 4.24 -8.21 -3.63
CA THR A 24 3.90 -6.83 -3.25
C THR A 24 2.90 -6.18 -4.24
N SER A 25 3.02 -6.47 -5.54
CA SER A 25 2.07 -5.99 -6.54
C SER A 25 0.66 -6.60 -6.39
N ALA A 26 0.56 -7.90 -6.05
CA ALA A 26 -0.72 -8.55 -5.79
C ALA A 26 -1.40 -7.99 -4.54
N ILE A 27 -0.65 -7.78 -3.46
CA ILE A 27 -1.14 -7.12 -2.24
C ILE A 27 -1.62 -5.71 -2.58
N ALA A 28 -0.89 -5.02 -3.46
CA ALA A 28 -1.23 -3.66 -3.81
C ALA A 28 -2.58 -3.54 -4.53
N GLN A 29 -2.83 -4.43 -5.48
CA GLN A 29 -4.12 -4.51 -6.17
C GLN A 29 -5.24 -4.93 -5.23
N MET A 30 -5.01 -5.91 -4.36
CA MET A 30 -6.01 -6.34 -3.37
C MET A 30 -6.44 -5.18 -2.47
N LEU A 31 -5.49 -4.40 -1.95
CA LEU A 31 -5.76 -3.23 -1.12
C LEU A 31 -6.58 -2.17 -1.86
N SER A 32 -6.24 -1.91 -3.13
CA SER A 32 -6.99 -0.98 -3.98
C SER A 32 -8.47 -1.36 -4.09
N ILE A 33 -8.76 -2.63 -4.37
CA ILE A 33 -10.13 -3.15 -4.47
C ILE A 33 -10.86 -3.05 -3.12
N MET A 34 -10.17 -3.37 -2.03
CA MET A 34 -10.74 -3.29 -0.68
C MET A 34 -11.11 -1.87 -0.26
N LEU A 35 -10.26 -0.89 -0.57
CA LEU A 35 -10.52 0.53 -0.33
C LEU A 35 -11.68 1.02 -1.22
N TYR A 36 -11.70 0.62 -2.49
CA TYR A 36 -12.74 0.99 -3.43
C TYR A 36 -14.12 0.42 -3.06
N TYR A 37 -14.18 -0.80 -2.52
CA TYR A 37 -15.43 -1.42 -2.08
C TYR A 37 -16.17 -0.59 -1.01
N LYS A 38 -15.44 0.22 -0.25
CA LYS A 38 -15.97 1.11 0.79
C LYS A 38 -16.16 2.55 0.29
N ARG A 39 -16.47 2.77 -1.00
CA ARG A 39 -16.63 4.12 -1.58
C ARG A 39 -17.66 5.01 -0.85
N PHE A 40 -18.76 4.44 -0.35
CA PHE A 40 -19.80 5.18 0.37
C PHE A 40 -19.47 5.47 1.84
N PHE A 41 -18.47 4.79 2.40
CA PHE A 41 -17.95 5.05 3.74
C PHE A 41 -16.43 4.77 3.75
N PRO A 42 -15.63 5.69 3.15
CA PRO A 42 -14.22 5.44 2.91
C PRO A 42 -13.42 5.40 4.21
N TYR A 43 -12.37 4.58 4.22
CA TYR A 43 -11.36 4.64 5.27
C TYR A 43 -10.56 5.94 5.07
N TYR A 44 -10.69 6.90 5.98
CA TYR A 44 -9.91 8.13 5.96
C TYR A 44 -8.47 7.87 6.44
N VAL A 45 -7.73 7.08 5.67
CA VAL A 45 -6.39 6.63 6.02
C VAL A 45 -5.50 6.69 4.77
N SER A 46 -4.39 7.41 4.86
CA SER A 46 -3.32 7.38 3.87
C SER A 46 -2.42 6.18 4.14
N ASN A 47 -2.65 5.07 3.44
CA ASN A 47 -1.82 3.88 3.62
C ASN A 47 -0.57 3.96 2.74
N ILE A 48 0.51 3.37 3.25
CA ILE A 48 1.75 3.16 2.49
C ILE A 48 2.09 1.67 2.64
N LEU A 49 2.22 0.97 1.53
CA LEU A 49 2.66 -0.41 1.43
C LEU A 49 4.09 -0.42 0.91
N ALA A 50 5.04 -0.90 1.71
CA ALA A 50 6.41 -1.12 1.28
C ALA A 50 6.65 -2.62 1.11
N GLY A 51 7.41 -3.00 0.08
CA GLY A 51 7.80 -4.39 -0.13
C GLY A 51 8.92 -4.52 -1.16
N LEU A 52 9.33 -5.76 -1.39
CA LEU A 52 10.33 -6.12 -2.39
C LEU A 52 9.62 -6.71 -3.61
N ASP A 53 9.99 -6.22 -4.79
CA ASP A 53 9.56 -6.83 -6.04
C ASP A 53 10.32 -8.15 -6.29
N MET A 54 9.89 -8.94 -7.29
CA MET A 54 10.53 -10.22 -7.64
C MET A 54 12.02 -10.09 -7.97
N ASN A 55 12.45 -8.90 -8.38
CA ASN A 55 13.85 -8.57 -8.69
C ASN A 55 14.67 -8.10 -7.47
N GLY A 56 14.10 -8.17 -6.25
CA GLY A 56 14.74 -7.70 -5.02
C GLY A 56 14.80 -6.17 -4.90
N LYS A 57 14.15 -5.42 -5.81
CA LYS A 57 14.07 -3.96 -5.76
C LYS A 57 12.98 -3.55 -4.76
N GLY A 58 13.34 -2.68 -3.82
CA GLY A 58 12.38 -2.06 -2.92
C GLY A 58 11.41 -1.17 -3.67
N VAL A 59 10.12 -1.40 -3.48
CA VAL A 59 9.04 -0.60 -4.06
C VAL A 59 8.13 -0.10 -2.95
N VAL A 60 7.76 1.18 -3.02
CA VAL A 60 6.83 1.80 -2.10
C VAL A 60 5.55 2.15 -2.86
N CYS A 61 4.47 1.47 -2.51
CA CYS A 61 3.15 1.71 -3.03
C CYS A 61 2.34 2.54 -2.04
N SER A 62 1.51 3.41 -2.54
CA SER A 62 0.92 4.45 -1.71
C SER A 62 -0.49 4.75 -2.17
N TYR A 63 -1.40 4.90 -1.21
CA TYR A 63 -2.83 4.83 -1.48
C TYR A 63 -3.56 6.12 -1.16
N ASP A 64 -4.53 6.43 -2.01
CA ASP A 64 -5.57 7.40 -1.71
C ASP A 64 -6.74 6.73 -0.97
N PRO A 65 -7.55 7.49 -0.20
CA PRO A 65 -8.72 6.96 0.50
C PRO A 65 -9.75 6.24 -0.38
N ILE A 66 -9.72 6.49 -1.69
CA ILE A 66 -10.59 5.89 -2.71
C ILE A 66 -10.04 4.54 -3.20
N GLY A 67 -8.75 4.27 -2.99
CA GLY A 67 -8.07 3.06 -3.45
C GLY A 67 -7.20 3.24 -4.70
N HIS A 68 -7.04 4.47 -5.22
CA HIS A 68 -6.01 4.73 -6.22
C HIS A 68 -4.63 4.52 -5.60
N TYR A 69 -3.71 3.91 -6.35
CA TYR A 69 -2.38 3.61 -5.85
C TYR A 69 -1.31 3.89 -6.89
N GLU A 70 -0.14 4.28 -6.41
CA GLU A 70 1.04 4.58 -7.24
C GLU A 70 2.30 4.00 -6.61
N PHE A 71 3.18 3.42 -7.45
CA PHE A 71 4.49 2.96 -7.05
C PHE A 71 5.52 4.10 -7.17
N SER A 72 6.31 4.27 -6.12
CA SER A 72 7.33 5.31 -5.99
C SER A 72 8.56 4.71 -5.31
N ASN A 73 9.74 5.31 -5.56
CA ASN A 73 10.97 4.91 -4.86
C ASN A 73 11.03 5.49 -3.44
N TYR A 74 10.38 6.63 -3.23
CA TYR A 74 10.28 7.32 -1.95
C TYR A 74 8.88 7.93 -1.83
N ARG A 75 8.30 7.88 -0.63
CA ARG A 75 7.07 8.62 -0.31
C ARG A 75 7.02 8.92 1.17
N ALA A 76 6.61 10.13 1.50
CA ALA A 76 6.29 10.55 2.87
C ALA A 76 4.79 10.82 2.99
N GLY A 77 4.19 10.35 4.09
CA GLY A 77 2.77 10.57 4.41
C GLY A 77 2.57 11.22 5.78
N GLY A 78 1.32 11.57 6.09
CA GLY A 78 0.94 12.19 7.38
C GLY A 78 1.11 13.72 7.42
N SER A 79 0.95 14.31 8.61
CA SER A 79 0.89 15.77 8.81
C SER A 79 2.18 16.50 8.43
N ALA A 80 3.33 15.82 8.52
CA ALA A 80 4.64 16.34 8.12
C ALA A 80 5.09 15.85 6.73
N GLY A 81 4.20 15.18 5.98
CA GLY A 81 4.54 14.54 4.70
C GLY A 81 5.09 15.53 3.68
N LEU A 82 4.57 16.76 3.63
CA LEU A 82 5.01 17.79 2.68
C LEU A 82 6.49 18.19 2.86
N PHE A 83 6.91 18.40 4.11
CA PHE A 83 8.28 18.79 4.44
C PHE A 83 9.27 17.65 4.16
N CYS A 84 8.91 16.43 4.57
CA CYS A 84 9.76 15.27 4.36
C CYS A 84 9.86 14.89 2.86
N ASN A 85 8.75 15.01 2.11
CA ASN A 85 8.75 14.77 0.67
C ASN A 85 9.63 15.78 -0.07
N LEU A 86 9.61 17.06 0.34
CA LEU A 86 10.48 18.09 -0.25
C LEU A 86 11.97 17.76 -0.05
N PHE A 87 12.36 17.31 1.14
CA PHE A 87 13.73 16.88 1.40
C PHE A 87 14.13 15.65 0.57
N LEU A 88 13.24 14.65 0.47
CA LEU A 88 13.49 13.44 -0.32
C LEU A 88 13.65 13.75 -1.81
N ILE A 89 12.84 14.66 -2.35
CA ILE A 89 12.96 15.12 -3.75
C ILE A 89 14.33 15.75 -4.00
N ILE A 90 14.83 16.60 -3.09
CA ILE A 90 16.12 17.28 -3.28
C ILE A 90 17.31 16.31 -3.18
N SER A 91 17.19 15.25 -2.37
CA SER A 91 18.29 14.29 -2.15
C SER A 91 18.33 13.12 -3.14
N TRP A 92 17.22 12.81 -3.82
CA TRP A 92 17.10 11.68 -4.76
C TRP A 92 17.05 12.10 -6.24
N VAL A 93 17.17 13.40 -6.53
CA VAL A 93 17.41 13.98 -7.86
C VAL A 93 18.89 14.30 -8.01
#